data_AF-A0A1H8KQU2-F1
#
_entry.id   AF-A0A1H8KQU2-F1
#
_cell.length_a   1.000
_cell.length_b   1.000
_cell.length_c   1.000
_cell.angle_alpha   90.00
_cell.angle_beta   90.00
_cell.angle_gamma   90.00
#
_symmetry.space_group_name_H-M   'P 1'
#
loop_
_entity.id
_entity.type
_entity.pdbx_description
1 polymer ?
#
loop_
_entity_poly.entity_id
_entity_poly.type
_entity_poly.pdbx_seq_one_letter_code
_entity_poly.pdbx_strand_id
1 'polypeptide(L)'
;MDPLLQEHKKHALAGFLSVLLTAVVSLIGIVNWLSLRGLVIAFLGYFEVDPFKWQAIDYSLFIILGIGWLVFVYYSQYHFKKRVLSGGLWKSFTKVLSIQAWILFACGLPYLLAGMQSKLQSDWILIVVEGIGALVLSILSAALGKKAIASDQN
;
A
#
# COMPACT_ATOMS: atom_id res chain seq x y z
N MET A 1 15.94 36.09 13.83
CA MET A 1 14.93 35.01 13.98
C MET A 1 15.65 33.85 14.64
N ASP A 2 15.24 33.44 15.84
CA ASP A 2 16.02 32.48 16.64
C ASP A 2 16.20 31.12 15.95
N PRO A 3 17.45 30.63 15.82
CA PRO A 3 17.75 29.38 15.12
C PRO A 3 17.10 28.16 15.78
N LEU A 4 16.96 28.15 17.11
CA LEU A 4 16.29 27.09 17.88
C LEU A 4 14.79 26.97 17.57
N LEU A 5 14.15 28.08 17.26
CA LEU A 5 12.72 28.14 16.94
C LEU A 5 12.45 27.62 15.51
N GLN A 6 13.42 27.77 14.61
CA GLN A 6 13.37 27.19 13.27
C GLN A 6 13.57 25.67 13.28
N GLU A 7 14.47 25.14 14.12
CA GLU A 7 14.64 23.69 14.25
C GLU A 7 13.39 23.00 14.81
N HIS A 8 12.79 23.55 15.87
CA HIS A 8 11.55 22.99 16.41
C HIS A 8 10.39 23.01 15.41
N LYS A 9 10.23 24.09 14.63
CA LYS A 9 9.23 24.15 13.55
C LYS A 9 9.48 23.11 12.47
N LYS A 10 10.75 22.89 12.06
CA LYS A 10 11.11 21.86 11.08
C LYS A 10 10.79 20.45 11.60
N HIS A 11 11.10 20.15 12.86
CA HIS A 11 10.78 18.86 13.48
C HIS A 11 9.26 18.63 13.63
N ALA A 12 8.50 19.69 13.96
CA ALA A 12 7.04 19.61 14.04
C ALA A 12 6.39 19.37 12.66
N LEU A 13 6.83 20.11 11.63
CA LEU A 13 6.37 19.92 10.25
C LEU A 13 6.73 18.52 9.72
N ALA A 14 7.93 18.05 10.02
CA ALA A 14 8.38 16.69 9.72
C ALA A 14 7.47 15.62 10.33
N GLY A 15 7.09 15.80 11.61
CA GLY A 15 6.16 14.92 12.30
C GLY A 15 4.78 14.92 11.64
N PHE A 16 4.24 16.10 11.34
CA PHE A 16 2.93 16.24 10.70
C PHE A 16 2.90 15.58 9.31
N LEU A 17 3.93 15.80 8.49
CA LEU A 17 4.05 15.22 7.16
C LEU A 17 4.11 13.68 7.22
N SER A 18 4.84 13.12 8.18
CA SER A 18 4.89 11.68 8.40
C SER A 18 3.51 11.09 8.73
N VAL A 19 2.74 11.76 9.58
CA VAL A 19 1.38 11.31 9.96
C VAL A 19 0.45 11.38 8.75
N LEU A 20 0.49 12.47 7.97
CA LEU A 20 -0.33 12.64 6.78
C LEU A 20 -0.05 11.53 5.74
N LEU A 21 1.22 11.27 5.45
CA LEU A 21 1.62 10.20 4.50
C LEU A 21 1.21 8.81 5.00
N THR A 22 1.31 8.58 6.31
CA THR A 22 0.83 7.35 6.94
C THR A 22 -0.67 7.20 6.74
N ALA A 23 -1.46 8.26 6.98
CA ALA A 23 -2.91 8.22 6.82
C ALA A 23 -3.31 7.86 5.38
N VAL A 24 -2.68 8.49 4.38
CA VAL A 24 -2.92 8.18 2.96
C VAL A 24 -2.63 6.71 2.64
N VAL A 25 -1.45 6.22 3.05
CA VAL A 25 -1.03 4.83 2.83
C VAL A 25 -1.91 3.85 3.58
N SER A 26 -2.41 4.22 4.75
CA SER A 26 -3.32 3.40 5.56
C SER A 26 -4.68 3.25 4.90
N LEU A 27 -5.22 4.33 4.33
CA LEU A 27 -6.48 4.31 3.57
C LEU A 27 -6.37 3.40 2.34
N ILE A 28 -5.28 3.49 1.58
CA ILE A 28 -5.03 2.57 0.45
C ILE A 28 -4.84 1.13 0.96
N GLY A 29 -4.26 0.96 2.15
CA GLY A 29 -4.18 -0.33 2.83
C GLY A 29 -5.56 -0.97 3.10
N ILE A 30 -6.60 -0.18 3.35
CA ILE A 30 -7.98 -0.70 3.53
C ILE A 30 -8.50 -1.24 2.19
N VAL A 31 -8.24 -0.55 1.08
CA VAL A 31 -8.63 -1.04 -0.26
C VAL A 31 -7.95 -2.38 -0.55
N ASN A 32 -6.65 -2.48 -0.28
CA ASN A 32 -5.91 -3.73 -0.39
C ASN A 32 -6.50 -4.85 0.48
N TRP A 33 -6.86 -4.53 1.72
CA TRP A 33 -7.51 -5.48 2.62
C TRP A 33 -8.81 -6.01 2.02
N LEU A 34 -9.70 -5.13 1.56
CA LEU A 34 -10.97 -5.52 0.96
C LEU A 34 -10.77 -6.36 -0.32
N SER A 35 -9.83 -5.98 -1.17
CA SER A 35 -9.50 -6.74 -2.39
C SER A 35 -8.96 -8.14 -2.07
N LEU A 36 -8.05 -8.27 -1.10
CA LEU A 36 -7.49 -9.55 -0.70
C LEU A 36 -8.54 -10.47 -0.08
N ARG A 37 -9.45 -9.92 0.74
CA ARG A 37 -10.61 -10.64 1.28
C ARG A 37 -11.52 -11.14 0.15
N GLY A 38 -11.85 -10.27 -0.80
CA GLY A 38 -12.66 -10.62 -1.97
C GLY A 38 -12.03 -11.73 -2.80
N LEU A 39 -10.71 -11.68 -2.99
CA LEU A 39 -9.96 -12.71 -3.71
C LEU A 39 -10.05 -14.07 -3.03
N VAL A 40 -9.89 -14.15 -1.71
CA VAL A 40 -9.96 -15.42 -1.00
C VAL A 40 -11.37 -16.02 -1.09
N ILE A 41 -12.41 -15.20 -0.96
CA ILE A 41 -13.81 -15.66 -1.14
C ILE A 41 -14.01 -16.18 -2.58
N ALA A 42 -13.47 -15.48 -3.59
CA ALA A 42 -13.55 -15.94 -4.97
C ALA A 42 -12.84 -17.29 -5.18
N PHE A 43 -11.68 -17.50 -4.55
CA PHE A 43 -11.01 -18.82 -4.55
C PHE A 43 -11.85 -19.91 -3.89
N LEU A 44 -12.50 -19.64 -2.76
CA LEU A 44 -13.40 -20.61 -2.13
C LEU A 44 -14.55 -21.00 -3.07
N GLY A 45 -15.10 -20.02 -3.80
CA GLY A 45 -16.11 -20.25 -4.83
C GLY A 45 -15.62 -21.11 -5.98
N TYR A 46 -14.41 -20.85 -6.48
CA TYR A 46 -13.82 -21.59 -7.59
C TYR A 46 -13.44 -23.03 -7.24
N PHE A 47 -13.01 -23.29 -5.99
CA PHE A 47 -12.70 -24.64 -5.51
C PHE A 47 -13.93 -25.39 -4.95
N GLU A 48 -15.13 -24.86 -5.16
CA GLU A 48 -16.41 -25.47 -4.71
C GLU A 48 -16.41 -25.81 -3.21
N VAL A 49 -15.76 -24.98 -2.39
CA VAL A 49 -15.71 -25.20 -0.93
C VAL A 49 -17.11 -25.03 -0.34
N ASP A 50 -17.45 -25.90 0.61
CA ASP A 50 -18.74 -25.89 1.30
C ASP A 50 -19.14 -24.47 1.79
N PRO A 51 -20.27 -23.91 1.33
CA PRO A 51 -20.78 -22.59 1.70
C PRO A 51 -20.93 -22.38 3.20
N PHE A 52 -21.19 -23.44 3.97
CA PHE A 52 -21.32 -23.34 5.43
C PHE A 52 -20.02 -22.91 6.12
N LYS A 53 -18.86 -23.14 5.47
CA LYS A 53 -17.55 -22.71 5.97
C LYS A 53 -17.18 -21.29 5.55
N TRP A 54 -17.87 -20.71 4.57
CA TRP A 54 -17.50 -19.41 4.00
C TRP A 54 -17.59 -18.31 5.04
N GLN A 55 -18.65 -18.31 5.86
CA GLN A 55 -18.86 -17.28 6.86
C GLN A 55 -17.76 -17.30 7.96
N ALA A 56 -17.34 -18.49 8.40
CA ALA A 56 -16.28 -18.63 9.38
C ALA A 56 -14.92 -18.17 8.83
N ILE A 57 -14.62 -18.54 7.57
CA ILE A 57 -13.39 -18.13 6.88
C ILE A 57 -13.38 -16.62 6.67
N ASP A 58 -14.52 -16.05 6.26
CA ASP A 58 -14.69 -14.62 6.03
C ASP A 58 -14.44 -13.77 7.30
N TYR A 59 -15.03 -14.15 8.43
CA TYR A 59 -14.77 -13.47 9.71
C TYR A 59 -13.32 -13.62 10.16
N SER A 60 -12.74 -14.81 9.99
CA SER A 60 -11.34 -15.06 10.36
C SER A 60 -10.38 -14.22 9.51
N LEU A 61 -10.60 -14.15 8.20
CA LEU A 61 -9.86 -13.29 7.27
C LEU A 61 -9.99 -11.82 7.62
N PHE A 62 -11.20 -11.37 7.95
CA PHE A 62 -11.43 -9.99 8.36
C PHE A 62 -10.57 -9.62 9.58
N ILE A 63 -10.54 -10.48 10.61
CA ILE A 63 -9.73 -10.23 11.82
C ILE A 63 -8.24 -10.27 11.50
N ILE A 64 -7.75 -11.31 10.80
CA ILE A 64 -6.32 -11.48 10.50
C ILE A 64 -5.80 -10.32 9.66
N LEU A 65 -6.52 -9.94 8.60
CA LEU A 65 -6.14 -8.83 7.74
C LEU A 65 -6.27 -7.48 8.45
N GLY A 66 -7.24 -7.31 9.36
CA GLY A 66 -7.36 -6.13 10.21
C GLY A 66 -6.16 -5.97 11.15
N ILE A 67 -5.69 -7.05 11.78
CA ILE A 67 -4.46 -7.05 12.59
C ILE A 67 -3.25 -6.73 11.72
N GLY A 68 -3.11 -7.37 10.56
CA GLY A 68 -2.03 -7.09 9.61
C GLY A 68 -2.01 -5.63 9.15
N TRP A 69 -3.19 -5.06 8.90
CA TRP A 69 -3.36 -3.65 8.56
C TRP A 69 -2.90 -2.74 9.70
N LEU A 70 -3.30 -2.99 10.94
CA LEU A 70 -2.84 -2.21 12.10
C LEU A 70 -1.31 -2.25 12.24
N VAL A 71 -0.71 -3.43 12.13
CA VAL A 71 0.76 -3.59 12.14
C VAL A 71 1.40 -2.77 11.03
N PHE A 72 0.80 -2.78 9.84
CA PHE A 72 1.27 -2.00 8.70
C PHE A 72 1.15 -0.48 8.91
N VAL A 73 0.07 0.01 9.54
CA VAL A 73 -0.09 1.43 9.89
C VAL A 73 1.01 1.86 10.86
N TYR A 74 1.23 1.10 11.94
CA TYR A 74 2.28 1.38 12.92
C TYR A 74 3.68 1.34 12.29
N TYR A 75 3.95 0.34 11.46
CA TYR A 75 5.21 0.22 10.72
C TYR A 75 5.42 1.42 9.78
N SER A 76 4.39 1.82 9.05
CA SER A 76 4.46 2.96 8.12
C SER A 76 4.76 4.26 8.85
N GLN A 77 4.11 4.51 9.99
CA GLN A 77 4.37 5.69 10.81
C GLN A 77 5.80 5.72 11.35
N TYR A 78 6.27 4.61 11.89
CA TYR A 78 7.65 4.48 12.38
C TYR A 78 8.66 4.69 11.25
N HIS A 79 8.44 4.03 10.11
CA HIS A 79 9.34 4.09 8.96
C HIS A 79 9.40 5.50 8.35
N PHE A 80 8.25 6.17 8.17
CA PHE A 80 8.22 7.54 7.68
C PHE A 80 8.87 8.51 8.66
N LYS A 81 8.56 8.43 9.96
CA LYS A 81 9.19 9.31 10.97
C LYS A 81 10.71 9.20 10.95
N LYS A 82 11.26 7.99 10.83
CA LYS A 82 12.71 7.76 10.71
C LYS A 82 13.28 8.34 9.42
N ARG A 83 12.56 8.25 8.31
CA ARG A 83 13.02 8.68 6.96
C ARG A 83 12.85 10.17 6.70
N VAL A 84 11.96 10.86 7.42
CA VAL A 84 11.88 12.32 7.37
C VAL A 84 13.18 12.94 7.87
N LEU A 85 13.72 12.42 8.97
CA LEU A 85 14.98 12.92 9.57
C LEU A 85 16.20 12.70 8.66
N SER A 86 16.15 11.69 7.77
CA SER A 86 17.23 11.35 6.86
C SER A 86 17.03 11.86 5.42
N GLY A 87 16.04 12.74 5.18
CA GLY A 87 15.73 13.28 3.84
C GLY A 87 15.17 12.29 2.81
N GLY A 88 15.00 11.02 3.16
CA GLY A 88 14.61 9.92 2.26
C GLY A 88 13.12 9.56 2.25
N LEU A 89 12.26 10.49 2.69
CA LEU A 89 10.83 10.27 2.88
C LEU A 89 10.10 9.90 1.59
N TRP A 90 10.27 10.69 0.53
CA TRP A 90 9.55 10.51 -0.73
C TRP A 90 9.87 9.18 -1.41
N LYS A 91 11.13 8.75 -1.37
CA LYS A 91 11.55 7.42 -1.85
C LYS A 91 10.85 6.30 -1.07
N SER A 92 10.81 6.45 0.25
CA SER A 92 10.19 5.47 1.14
C SER A 92 8.69 5.38 0.90
N PHE A 93 8.03 6.53 0.77
CA PHE A 93 6.61 6.63 0.49
C PHE A 93 6.23 6.02 -0.87
N THR A 94 6.92 6.42 -1.94
CA THR A 94 6.70 5.86 -3.29
C THR A 94 6.97 4.36 -3.35
N LYS A 95 7.96 3.85 -2.61
CA LYS A 95 8.19 2.41 -2.48
C LYS A 95 7.01 1.70 -1.81
N VAL A 96 6.47 2.24 -0.72
CA VAL A 96 5.32 1.62 -0.04
C VAL A 96 4.08 1.65 -0.93
N LEU A 97 3.83 2.75 -1.65
CA LEU A 97 2.74 2.84 -2.62
C LEU A 97 2.92 1.85 -3.78
N SER A 98 4.13 1.69 -4.30
CA SER A 98 4.45 0.69 -5.33
C SER A 98 4.10 -0.72 -4.85
N ILE A 99 4.48 -1.08 -3.63
CA ILE A 99 4.14 -2.40 -3.04
C ILE A 99 2.62 -2.56 -2.93
N GLN A 100 1.91 -1.53 -2.45
CA GLN A 100 0.45 -1.57 -2.36
C GLN A 100 -0.24 -1.72 -3.72
N ALA A 101 0.27 -1.05 -4.76
CA ALA A 101 -0.24 -1.17 -6.12
C ALA A 101 0.04 -2.56 -6.72
N TRP A 102 1.21 -3.15 -6.41
CA TRP A 102 1.53 -4.52 -6.81
C TRP A 102 0.63 -5.56 -6.15
N ILE A 103 0.26 -5.35 -4.88
CA ILE A 103 -0.70 -6.23 -4.18
C ILE A 103 -2.07 -6.16 -4.86
N LEU A 104 -2.57 -4.96 -5.18
CA LEU A 104 -3.84 -4.80 -5.92
C LEU A 104 -3.79 -5.51 -7.27
N PHE A 105 -2.74 -5.26 -8.05
CA PHE A 105 -2.55 -5.91 -9.34
C PHE A 105 -2.51 -7.45 -9.22
N ALA A 106 -1.79 -7.96 -8.22
CA ALA A 106 -1.74 -9.40 -7.95
C ALA A 106 -3.10 -9.97 -7.52
N CYS A 107 -3.95 -9.19 -6.85
CA CYS A 107 -5.32 -9.60 -6.53
C CYS A 107 -6.21 -9.61 -7.79
N GLY A 108 -5.97 -8.72 -8.74
CA GLY A 108 -6.71 -8.67 -10.00
C GLY A 108 -6.36 -9.81 -10.98
N LEU A 109 -5.11 -10.27 -10.98
CA LEU A 109 -4.61 -11.28 -11.93
C LEU A 109 -5.44 -12.58 -11.98
N PRO A 110 -5.84 -13.19 -10.85
CA PRO A 110 -6.68 -14.40 -10.87
C PRO A 110 -8.03 -14.21 -11.55
N TYR A 111 -8.67 -13.05 -11.40
CA TYR A 111 -9.92 -12.74 -12.10
C TYR A 111 -9.71 -12.65 -13.62
N LEU A 112 -8.59 -12.08 -14.06
CA LEU A 112 -8.25 -11.96 -15.49
C LEU A 112 -7.83 -13.31 -16.11
N LEU A 113 -7.03 -14.10 -15.40
CA LEU A 113 -6.41 -15.32 -15.94
C LEU A 113 -7.28 -16.56 -15.80
N ALA A 114 -7.98 -16.72 -14.68
CA ALA A 114 -8.78 -17.90 -14.39
C ALA A 114 -10.26 -17.72 -14.79
N GLY A 115 -10.64 -16.54 -15.31
CA GLY A 115 -12.03 -16.24 -15.70
C GLY A 115 -13.02 -16.33 -14.54
N MET A 116 -12.53 -16.21 -13.29
CA MET A 116 -13.39 -16.18 -12.11
C MET A 116 -14.35 -15.01 -12.27
N GLN A 117 -15.65 -15.29 -12.35
CA GLN A 117 -16.67 -14.26 -12.54
C GLN A 117 -16.66 -13.28 -11.36
N SER A 118 -16.00 -12.15 -11.56
CA SER A 118 -16.25 -10.93 -10.80
C SER A 118 -17.59 -10.34 -11.26
N LYS A 119 -18.38 -9.81 -10.31
CA LYS A 119 -19.59 -9.01 -10.63
C LYS A 119 -19.27 -7.76 -11.47
N LEU A 120 -18.00 -7.35 -11.56
CA LEU A 120 -17.54 -6.24 -12.39
C LEU A 120 -17.03 -6.77 -13.74
N GLN A 121 -17.94 -6.88 -14.70
CA GLN A 121 -17.62 -7.20 -16.10
C GLN A 121 -16.74 -6.12 -16.80
N SER A 122 -16.37 -5.04 -16.09
CA SER A 122 -15.52 -3.91 -16.53
C SER A 122 -14.13 -3.87 -15.87
N ASP A 123 -13.70 -4.93 -15.15
CA ASP A 123 -12.50 -4.93 -14.29
C ASP A 123 -11.15 -4.95 -15.01
N TRP A 124 -11.06 -5.35 -16.29
CA TRP A 124 -9.76 -5.51 -16.95
C TRP A 124 -9.01 -4.18 -17.11
N ILE A 125 -9.73 -3.06 -17.32
CA ILE A 125 -9.14 -1.72 -17.42
C ILE A 125 -8.53 -1.32 -16.07
N LEU A 126 -9.23 -1.64 -14.96
CA LEU A 126 -8.77 -1.32 -13.62
C LEU A 126 -7.49 -2.08 -13.28
N ILE A 127 -7.42 -3.37 -13.63
CA ILE A 127 -6.22 -4.21 -13.47
C ILE A 127 -5.04 -3.64 -14.29
N VAL A 128 -5.29 -3.25 -15.54
CA VAL A 128 -4.25 -2.63 -16.39
C VAL A 128 -3.76 -1.30 -15.81
N VAL A 129 -4.67 -0.47 -15.30
CA VAL A 129 -4.33 0.80 -14.64
C VAL A 129 -3.54 0.56 -13.35
N GLU A 130 -3.91 -0.42 -12.55
CA GLU A 130 -3.18 -0.81 -11.34
C GLU A 130 -1.77 -1.33 -11.67
N GLY A 131 -1.64 -2.16 -12.71
CA GLY A 131 -0.35 -2.67 -13.17
C GLY A 131 0.57 -1.58 -13.72
N ILE A 132 0.03 -0.68 -14.56
CA ILE A 132 0.77 0.48 -15.06
C ILE A 132 1.15 1.41 -13.89
N GLY A 133 0.22 1.67 -12.98
CA GLY A 133 0.45 2.48 -11.78
C GLY A 133 1.56 1.90 -10.90
N ALA A 134 1.54 0.58 -10.67
CA ALA A 134 2.58 -0.11 -9.93
C ALA A 134 3.96 0.03 -10.60
N LEU A 135 4.03 -0.12 -11.92
CA LEU A 135 5.26 0.06 -12.69
C LEU A 135 5.78 1.50 -12.62
N VAL A 136 4.92 2.49 -12.84
CA VAL A 136 5.27 3.91 -12.78
C VAL A 136 5.79 4.28 -11.38
N LEU A 137 5.11 3.85 -10.32
CA LEU A 137 5.54 4.09 -8.94
C LEU A 137 6.86 3.40 -8.61
N SER A 138 7.09 2.20 -9.16
CA SER A 138 8.36 1.46 -8.99
C SER A 138 9.53 2.19 -9.67
N ILE A 139 9.32 2.70 -10.89
CA ILE A 139 10.31 3.48 -11.63
C ILE A 139 10.59 4.81 -10.93
N LEU A 140 9.54 5.51 -10.47
CA LEU A 140 9.68 6.75 -9.71
C LEU A 140 10.46 6.55 -8.40
N SER A 141 10.17 5.47 -7.66
CA SER A 141 10.91 5.09 -6.46
C SER A 141 12.39 4.84 -6.75
N ALA A 142 12.72 4.16 -7.86
CA ALA A 142 14.09 3.93 -8.29
C ALA A 142 14.79 5.23 -8.72
N ALA A 143 14.11 6.11 -9.45
CA ALA A 143 14.64 7.40 -9.91
C ALA A 143 14.92 8.36 -8.74
N LEU A 144 14.02 8.42 -7.75
CA LEU A 144 14.23 9.17 -6.50
C LEU A 144 15.43 8.61 -5.70
N GLY A 145 15.67 7.30 -5.79
CA GLY A 145 16.87 6.67 -5.25
C GLY A 145 18.17 7.15 -5.90
N LYS A 146 18.18 7.30 -7.23
CA LYS A 146 19.36 7.78 -7.98
C LYS A 146 19.64 9.27 -7.73
N LYS A 147 18.59 10.11 -7.69
CA LYS A 147 18.75 11.55 -7.41
C LYS A 147 19.29 11.84 -6.00
N ALA A 148 18.89 11.05 -5.00
CA ALA A 148 19.41 11.21 -3.64
C ALA A 148 20.91 10.90 -3.56
N ILE A 149 21.42 9.93 -4.33
CA ILE A 149 22.85 9.58 -4.37
C ILE A 149 23.65 10.65 -5.13
N ALA A 150 23.11 11.18 -6.23
CA ALA A 150 23.78 12.22 -7.02
C ALA A 150 23.91 13.57 -6.28
N SER A 151 23.00 13.87 -5.34
CA SER A 151 23.05 15.10 -4.52
C SER A 151 24.05 15.02 -3.36
N ASP A 152 24.52 13.83 -2.98
CA ASP A 152 25.47 13.60 -1.88
C ASP A 152 26.93 13.60 -2.38
N GLN A 153 27.12 13.67 -3.71
CA GLN A 153 28.43 13.65 -4.38
C GLN A 153 28.85 15.00 -4.96
N ASN A 154 28.02 16.04 -4.85
CA ASN A 154 28.32 17.43 -5.24
C ASN A 154 28.33 18.32 -3.99
#